data_AF-W1XCB0-F1
#
_entry.id   AF-W1XCB0-F1
#
_cell.length_a   1.000
_cell.length_b   1.000
_cell.length_c   1.000
_cell.angle_alpha   90.00
_cell.angle_beta   90.00
_cell.angle_gamma   90.00
#
_symmetry.space_group_name_H-M   'P 1'
#
loop_
_entity.id
_entity.type
_entity.pdbx_description
1 polymer ?
#
loop_
_entity_poly.entity_id
_entity_poly.type
_entity_poly.pdbx_seq_one_letter_code
_entity_poly.pdbx_strand_id
1 'polypeptide(L)' 'GFIVDYPILLLDEPTASLDAKNSAAVVELIREAKARGAAIVGIFHDEAVRNDVADRLHPMGASS' A
#
# COMPACT_ATOMS: atom_id res chain seq x y z
N GLY A 1 6.26 -12.74 2.17
CA GLY A 1 5.84 -12.62 0.76
C GLY A 1 4.35 -12.83 0.64
N PHE A 2 3.72 -12.35 -0.43
CA PHE A 2 2.31 -12.67 -0.75
C PHE A 2 2.17 -14.16 -1.09
N ILE A 3 1.01 -14.75 -0.79
CA ILE A 3 0.73 -16.18 -1.03
C ILE A 3 0.64 -16.47 -2.55
N VAL A 4 0.18 -15.49 -3.32
CA VAL A 4 0.04 -15.55 -4.78
C VAL A 4 0.48 -14.22 -5.36
N ASP A 5 1.22 -14.27 -6.46
CA ASP A 5 1.57 -13.09 -7.25
C ASP A 5 0.39 -12.69 -8.14
N TYR A 6 -0.45 -11.79 -7.64
CA TYR A 6 -1.52 -11.19 -8.44
C TYR A 6 -1.01 -9.98 -9.23
N PRO A 7 -1.51 -9.76 -10.46
CA PRO A 7 -1.20 -8.56 -11.24
C PRO A 7 -1.83 -7.29 -10.66
N ILE A 8 -2.81 -7.43 -9.75
CA ILE A 8 -3.47 -6.33 -9.05
C ILE A 8 -3.62 -6.70 -7.58
N LEU A 9 -3.21 -5.81 -6.67
CA LEU A 9 -3.39 -5.95 -5.22
C LEU A 9 -4.29 -4.82 -4.69
N LEU A 10 -5.30 -5.21 -3.91
CA LEU A 10 -6.15 -4.30 -3.15
C LEU A 10 -5.75 -4.38 -1.67
N LEU A 11 -5.38 -3.24 -1.08
CA LEU A 11 -4.89 -3.17 0.30
C LEU A 11 -5.76 -2.22 1.10
N ASP A 12 -6.46 -2.73 2.10
CA ASP A 12 -7.26 -1.91 3.01
C ASP A 12 -6.50 -1.71 4.31
N GLU A 13 -5.97 -0.50 4.52
CA GLU A 13 -5.15 -0.11 5.66
C GLU A 13 -4.09 -1.16 6.08
N PRO A 14 -3.16 -1.53 5.18
CA PRO A 14 -2.29 -2.71 5.38
C PRO A 14 -1.28 -2.58 6.53
N THR A 15 -1.08 -1.38 7.05
CA THR A 15 -0.20 -1.07 8.19
C THR A 15 -0.97 -0.81 9.48
N ALA A 16 -2.31 -0.95 9.49
CA ALA A 16 -3.11 -0.73 10.69
C ALA A 16 -2.72 -1.70 11.82
N SER A 17 -2.63 -1.15 13.03
CA SER A 17 -2.28 -1.90 14.24
C SER A 17 -0.89 -2.56 14.25
N LEU A 18 0.00 -2.20 13.31
CA LEU A 18 1.38 -2.65 13.28
C LEU A 18 2.31 -1.65 13.95
N ASP A 19 3.36 -2.16 14.60
CA ASP A 19 4.49 -1.32 15.02
C ASP A 19 5.33 -0.86 13.82
N ALA A 20 6.22 0.11 14.04
CA ALA A 20 7.03 0.69 12.98
C ALA A 20 7.88 -0.34 12.21
N LYS A 21 8.36 -1.40 12.87
CA LYS A 21 9.18 -2.44 12.23
C LYS A 21 8.32 -3.32 11.31
N ASN A 22 7.15 -3.72 11.78
CA ASN A 22 6.22 -4.54 11.02
C ASN A 22 5.59 -3.76 9.85
N SER A 23 5.29 -2.47 10.05
CA SER A 23 4.85 -1.58 8.98
C SER A 23 5.91 -1.45 7.87
N ALA A 24 7.19 -1.29 8.24
CA ALA A 24 8.28 -1.25 7.27
C ALA A 24 8.37 -2.55 6.45
N ALA A 25 8.20 -3.71 7.08
CA ALA A 25 8.18 -4.99 6.37
C ALA A 25 7.01 -5.09 5.37
N VAL A 26 5.83 -4.58 5.72
CA VAL A 26 4.68 -4.51 4.79
C VAL A 26 4.96 -3.57 3.62
N VAL A 27 5.57 -2.42 3.88
CA VAL A 27 5.97 -1.46 2.83
C VAL A 27 6.94 -2.10 1.83
N GLU A 28 7.94 -2.84 2.31
CA GLU A 28 8.87 -3.56 1.44
C GLU A 28 8.15 -4.60 0.58
N LEU A 29 7.18 -5.35 1.13
CA LEU A 29 6.39 -6.30 0.32
C LEU A 29 5.59 -5.60 -0.79
N ILE A 30 5.04 -4.42 -0.50
CA ILE A 30 4.32 -3.60 -1.49
C ILE A 30 5.30 -3.14 -2.58
N ARG A 31 6.48 -2.65 -2.20
CA ARG A 31 7.53 -2.22 -3.14
C ARG A 31 7.98 -3.36 -4.06
N GLU A 32 8.19 -4.54 -3.51
CA GLU A 32 8.55 -5.73 -4.28
C GLU A 32 7.44 -6.11 -5.28
N ALA A 33 6.17 -6.07 -4.87
CA ALA A 33 5.06 -6.36 -5.77
C ALA A 33 4.95 -5.33 -6.92
N LYS A 34 5.12 -4.04 -6.61
CA LYS A 34 5.20 -2.97 -7.63
C LYS A 34 6.35 -3.22 -8.61
N ALA A 35 7.53 -3.59 -8.10
CA ALA A 35 8.70 -3.89 -8.93
C ALA A 35 8.49 -5.09 -9.86
N ARG A 36 7.64 -6.05 -9.48
CA ARG A 36 7.20 -7.15 -10.35
C ARG A 36 6.14 -6.75 -11.38
N GLY A 37 5.67 -5.51 -11.37
CA GLY A 37 4.66 -4.98 -12.29
C GLY A 37 3.22 -5.12 -11.81
N ALA A 38 2.98 -5.45 -10.54
CA ALA A 38 1.63 -5.46 -10.00
C ALA A 38 1.10 -4.03 -9.81
N ALA A 39 -0.15 -3.79 -10.21
CA ALA A 39 -0.86 -2.57 -9.87
C ALA A 39 -1.36 -2.64 -8.42
N ILE A 40 -1.10 -1.59 -7.64
CA ILE A 40 -1.53 -1.52 -6.25
C ILE A 40 -2.59 -0.44 -6.10
N VAL A 41 -3.72 -0.79 -5.49
CA VAL A 41 -4.71 0.17 -5.01
C VAL A 41 -4.82 -0.02 -3.52
N GLY A 42 -4.41 1.00 -2.76
CA GLY A 42 -4.38 0.92 -1.30
C GLY A 42 -5.06 2.11 -0.63
N ILE A 43 -5.71 1.82 0.49
CA ILE A 43 -6.23 2.82 1.43
C ILE A 43 -5.22 2.93 2.57
N PHE A 44 -4.76 4.14 2.84
CA PHE A 44 -3.72 4.41 3.84
C PHE A 44 -4.15 5.57 4.74
N HIS A 45 -4.07 5.38 6.06
CA HIS A 45 -4.24 6.46 7.04
C HIS A 45 -2.91 7.16 7.37
N ASP A 46 -1.78 6.47 7.22
CA ASP A 46 -0.45 7.01 7.47
C ASP A 46 0.08 7.73 6.23
N GLU A 47 0.34 9.03 6.35
CA GLU A 47 0.81 9.86 5.24
C GLU A 47 2.23 9.51 4.79
N ALA A 48 3.11 9.11 5.71
CA ALA A 48 4.49 8.76 5.39
C ALA A 48 4.51 7.48 4.57
N VAL A 49 3.79 6.44 5.01
CA VAL A 49 3.64 5.19 4.26
C VAL A 49 3.02 5.45 2.89
N ARG A 50 1.94 6.24 2.85
CA ARG A 50 1.24 6.61 1.61
C ARG A 50 2.20 7.28 0.61
N ASN A 51 2.94 8.29 1.06
CA ASN A 51 3.87 9.03 0.19
C ASN A 51 5.04 8.18 -0.29
N ASP A 52 5.40 7.14 0.47
CA ASP A 52 6.48 6.23 0.13
C ASP A 52 6.10 5.22 -0.98
N VAL A 53 4.85 4.77 -1.00
CA VAL A 53 4.38 3.70 -1.90
C VAL A 53 3.48 4.17 -3.05
N ALA A 54 2.83 5.33 -2.93
CA ALA A 54 1.86 5.79 -3.91
C ALA A 54 2.51 6.51 -5.10
N ASP A 55 2.21 6.06 -6.31
CA ASP A 55 2.56 6.82 -7.53
C ASP A 55 1.54 7.92 -7.82
N ARG A 56 0.31 7.74 -7.35
CA ARG A 56 -0.84 8.64 -7.55
C ARG A 56 -1.70 8.65 -6.31
N LEU A 57 -2.27 9.82 -6.00
CA LEU A 57 -3.20 10.02 -4.89
C LEU A 57 -4.59 10.38 -5.41
N HIS A 58 -5.60 9.70 -4.89
CA HIS A 58 -7.00 10.02 -5.11
C HIS A 58 -7.64 10.44 -3.79
N PRO A 59 -7.93 11.74 -3.59
CA PRO A 59 -8.58 12.19 -2.38
C PRO A 59 -10.01 11.65 -2.34
N MET A 60 -10.36 10.99 -1.24
CA MET A 60 -11.73 10.61 -0.95
C MET A 60 -12.47 11.81 -0.37
N GLY A 61 -13.45 12.33 -1.09
CA GLY A 61 -14.34 13.40 -0.63
C GLY A 61 -15.66 13.35 -1.37
N ALA A 62 -16.74 13.80 -0.73
CA ALA A 62 -17.97 14.10 -1.44
C ALA A 62 -17.67 15.24 -2.43
N SER A 63 -17.98 15.06 -3.72
CA SER A 63 -18.07 16.20 -4.61
C SER A 63 -19.08 17.18 -4.00
N SER A 64 -18.61 18.36 -3.63
CA SER A 64 -19.45 19.49 -3.21
C SER A 64 -20.38 19.92 -4.34
#